data_AF-A0A7X8IPD4-F1
#
_entry.id   AF-A0A7X8IPD4-F1
#
_cell.length_a   1.000
_cell.length_b   1.000
_cell.length_c   1.000
_cell.angle_alpha   90.00
_cell.angle_beta   90.00
_cell.angle_gamma   90.00
#
_symmetry.space_group_name_H-M   'P 1'
#
loop_
_entity.id
_entity.type
_entity.pdbx_description
1 polymer ?
#
loop_
_entity_poly.entity_id
_entity_poly.type
_entity_poly.pdbx_seq_one_letter_code
_entity_poly.pdbx_strand_id
1 'polypeptide(L)' 'MQRTMLLIILSLLCFGLFAETVTLGSGSNAINVLQSSDSETVLQYKVGTFEKETVEINGEKWFHVNLT' A
#
# COMPACT_ATOMS: atom_id res chain seq x y z
N MET A 1 7.76 -20.35 32.09
CA MET A 1 8.78 -19.35 31.69
C MET A 1 9.01 -19.29 30.18
N GLN A 2 9.21 -20.42 29.49
CA GLN A 2 9.38 -20.40 28.01
C GLN A 2 8.13 -19.90 27.24
N ARG A 3 6.92 -20.31 27.64
CA ARG A 3 5.68 -19.88 26.97
C ARG A 3 5.43 -18.38 27.14
N THR A 4 5.70 -17.82 28.32
CA THR A 4 5.60 -16.39 28.59
C THR A 4 6.63 -15.58 27.83
N MET A 5 7.86 -16.10 27.68
CA MET A 5 8.90 -15.47 26.87
C MET A 5 8.52 -15.43 25.38
N LEU A 6 7.93 -16.51 24.85
CA LEU A 6 7.47 -16.56 23.46
C LEU A 6 6.36 -15.53 23.19
N LEU A 7 5.42 -15.37 24.11
CA LEU A 7 4.35 -14.38 24.00
C LEU A 7 4.89 -12.94 24.02
N ILE A 8 5.90 -12.67 24.86
CA ILE A 8 6.55 -11.35 24.91
C ILE A 8 7.26 -11.03 23.59
N ILE A 9 8.00 -12.00 23.02
CA ILE A 9 8.67 -11.83 21.72
C ILE A 9 7.66 -11.61 20.60
N LEU A 10 6.56 -12.36 20.61
CA LEU A 10 5.51 -12.21 19.61
C LEU A 10 4.84 -10.83 19.69
N SER A 11 4.57 -10.31 20.90
CA SER A 11 4.06 -8.96 21.07
C SER A 11 5.05 -7.88 20.63
N LEU A 12 6.36 -8.09 20.83
CA LEU A 12 7.40 -7.16 20.37
C LEU A 12 7.51 -7.08 18.84
N LEU A 13 7.29 -8.19 18.13
CA LEU A 13 7.35 -8.25 16.67
C LEU A 13 6.22 -7.46 15.98
N CYS A 14 5.06 -7.32 16.63
CA CYS A 14 3.95 -6.53 16.08
C CYS A 14 4.27 -5.04 15.90
N PHE A 15 5.23 -4.49 16.65
CA PHE A 15 5.64 -3.09 16.54
C PHE A 15 6.50 -2.78 15.31
N GLY A 16 6.95 -3.79 14.56
CA GLY A 16 7.76 -3.60 13.35
C GLY A 16 6.95 -3.46 12.06
N LEU A 17 5.63 -3.62 12.11
CA LEU A 17 4.76 -3.57 10.93
C LEU A 17 4.29 -2.12 10.70
N PHE A 18 5.00 -1.37 9.85
CA PHE A 18 4.67 0.00 9.50
C PHE A 18 4.21 0.12 8.04
N ALA A 19 2.96 -0.24 7.78
CA ALA A 19 2.26 0.12 6.54
C ALA A 19 1.38 1.34 6.79
N GLU A 20 1.58 2.41 6.04
CA GLU A 20 0.78 3.64 6.15
C GLU A 20 -0.22 3.71 4.99
N THR A 21 -1.51 3.76 5.29
CA THR A 21 -2.54 4.00 4.28
C THR A 21 -2.65 5.50 3.99
N VAL A 22 -2.46 5.87 2.74
CA VAL A 22 -2.62 7.24 2.25
C VAL A 22 -3.92 7.35 1.46
N THR A 23 -4.74 8.32 1.87
CA THR A 23 -6.02 8.64 1.23
C THR A 23 -5.90 10.00 0.55
N LEU A 24 -5.96 10.03 -0.79
CA LEU A 24 -5.83 11.26 -1.58
C LEU A 24 -7.16 12.02 -1.73
N GLY A 25 -8.29 11.40 -1.35
CA GLY A 25 -9.63 11.99 -1.40
C GLY A 25 -10.71 11.02 -0.90
N SER A 26 -11.99 11.36 -1.04
CA SER A 26 -13.11 10.57 -0.49
C SER A 26 -13.53 9.35 -1.33
N GLY A 27 -12.69 8.83 -2.22
CA GLY A 27 -13.08 7.77 -3.16
C GLY A 27 -12.08 6.61 -3.26
N SER A 28 -12.58 5.43 -3.59
CA SER A 28 -11.79 4.24 -3.90
C SER A 28 -11.02 4.38 -5.22
N ASN A 29 -10.04 3.49 -5.42
CA ASN A 29 -9.41 3.29 -6.72
C ASN A 29 -10.45 2.90 -7.77
N ALA A 30 -10.36 3.51 -8.96
CA ALA A 30 -11.35 3.29 -10.02
C ALA A 30 -10.71 3.34 -11.42
N ILE A 31 -11.22 2.49 -12.32
CA ILE A 31 -10.93 2.54 -13.75
C ILE A 31 -12.19 3.03 -14.46
N ASN A 32 -12.06 4.08 -15.27
CA ASN A 32 -13.12 4.59 -16.13
C ASN A 32 -12.72 4.42 -17.60
N VAL A 33 -13.66 3.97 -18.44
CA VAL A 33 -13.49 4.02 -19.90
C VAL A 33 -13.85 5.44 -20.35
N LEU A 34 -12.90 6.16 -20.92
CA LEU A 34 -13.15 7.48 -21.50
C LEU A 34 -13.66 7.38 -22.94
N GLN A 35 -13.10 6.45 -23.70
CA GLN A 35 -13.46 6.20 -25.09
C GLN A 35 -13.16 4.75 -25.44
N SER A 36 -14.00 4.13 -26.27
CA SER A 36 -13.70 2.84 -26.89
C SER A 36 -14.14 2.87 -28.35
N SER A 37 -13.27 2.38 -29.23
CA SER A 37 -13.48 2.19 -30.65
C SER A 37 -13.07 0.77 -31.04
N ASP A 38 -13.21 0.40 -32.31
CA ASP A 38 -12.83 -0.93 -32.81
C ASP A 38 -11.31 -1.20 -32.73
N SER A 39 -10.48 -0.16 -32.57
CA SER A 39 -9.01 -0.27 -32.58
C SER A 39 -8.32 0.27 -31.32
N GLU A 40 -9.05 0.98 -30.45
CA GLU A 40 -8.46 1.65 -29.29
C GLU A 40 -9.49 1.77 -28.16
N THR A 41 -9.02 1.52 -26.93
CA THR A 41 -9.74 1.84 -25.70
C THR A 41 -8.88 2.76 -24.84
N VAL A 42 -9.40 3.93 -24.51
CA VAL A 42 -8.76 4.90 -23.62
C VAL A 42 -9.34 4.74 -22.22
N LEU A 43 -8.47 4.39 -21.27
CA LEU A 43 -8.82 4.19 -19.86
C LEU A 43 -8.23 5.32 -19.01
N GLN A 44 -9.00 5.77 -18.02
CA GLN A 44 -8.52 6.62 -16.93
C GLN A 44 -8.46 5.80 -15.65
N TYR A 45 -7.29 5.75 -15.02
CA TYR A 45 -7.15 5.23 -13.66
C TYR A 45 -7.15 6.38 -12.66
N LYS A 46 -8.07 6.34 -11.70
CA LYS A 46 -8.12 7.25 -10.56
C LYS A 46 -7.57 6.53 -9.34
N VAL A 47 -6.43 7.01 -8.82
CA VAL A 47 -5.90 6.58 -7.52
C VAL A 47 -6.61 7.37 -6.42
N GLY A 48 -7.36 6.67 -5.58
CA GLY A 48 -8.05 7.22 -4.43
C GLY A 48 -7.33 6.91 -3.11
N THR A 49 -6.93 5.64 -2.94
CA THR A 49 -6.25 5.12 -1.75
C THR A 49 -5.07 4.25 -2.15
N PHE A 50 -3.97 4.35 -1.42
CA PHE A 50 -2.83 3.45 -1.58
C PHE A 50 -2.15 3.23 -0.25
N GLU A 51 -1.49 2.09 -0.10
CA GLU A 51 -0.61 1.84 1.03
C GLU A 51 0.82 2.16 0.61
N LYS A 52 1.58 2.78 1.51
CA LYS A 52 3.01 2.94 1.34
C LYS A 52 3.75 2.32 2.53
N GLU A 53 4.86 1.70 2.22
CA GLU A 53 5.83 1.21 3.20
C GLU A 53 7.17 1.89 2.92
N THR A 54 7.83 2.37 3.98
CA THR A 54 9.17 2.95 3.84
C THR A 54 10.18 1.82 3.70
N VAL A 55 10.99 1.86 2.65
CA VAL A 55 12.09 0.90 2.43
C VAL A 55 13.40 1.65 2.27
N GLU A 56 14.50 1.05 2.72
CA GLU A 56 15.83 1.62 2.54
C GLU A 56 16.55 0.90 1.41
N ILE A 57 16.99 1.64 0.40
CA ILE A 57 17.73 1.10 -0.76
C ILE A 57 18.98 1.96 -0.90
N ASN A 58 20.15 1.33 -0.76
CA ASN A 58 21.45 2.00 -0.83
C ASN A 58 21.62 3.18 0.14
N GLY A 59 21.02 3.10 1.35
CA GLY A 59 21.07 4.16 2.35
C GLY A 59 20.09 5.32 2.11
N GLU A 60 19.28 5.24 1.05
CA GLU A 60 18.23 6.21 0.76
C GLU A 60 16.85 5.67 1.14
N LYS A 61 15.97 6.57 1.57
CA LYS A 61 14.57 6.22 1.89
C LYS A 61 13.71 6.25 0.64
N TRP A 62 13.06 5.14 0.36
CA TRP A 62 12.11 4.94 -0.72
C TRP A 62 10.74 4.52 -0.17
N PHE A 63 9.72 4.58 -1.02
CA PHE A 63 8.40 4.06 -0.68
C PHE A 63 8.02 2.94 -1.64
N HIS A 64 7.73 1.76 -1.09
CA HIS A 64 7.00 0.72 -1.80
C HIS A 64 5.51 1.07 -1.76
N VAL A 65 4.89 1.25 -2.92
CA VAL A 65 3.49 1.67 -3.05
C VAL A 65 2.63 0.51 -3.54
N ASN A 66 1.55 0.24 -2.81
CA ASN A 66 0.55 -0.77 -3.16
C ASN A 66 -0.81 -0.11 -3.40
N LEU A 67 -1.44 -0.45 -4.53
CA LEU A 67 -2.76 0.03 -4.90
C LEU A 67 -3.80 -1.01 -4.46
N THR A 68 -4.52 -0.74 -3.38
CA THR A 68 -5.55 -1.62 -2.79
C THR A 68 -6.96 -1.35 -3.31
#